data_AF-U1RVI4-F1
#
_entry.id   AF-U1RVI4-F1
#
_cell.length_a   1.000
_cell.length_b   1.000
_cell.length_c   1.000
_cell.angle_alpha   90.00
_cell.angle_beta   90.00
_cell.angle_gamma   90.00
#
_symmetry.space_group_name_H-M   'P 1'
#
loop_
_entity.id
_entity.type
_entity.pdbx_description
1 polymer ?
#
loop_
_entity_poly.entity_id
_entity_poly.type
_entity_poly.pdbx_seq_one_letter_code
_entity_poly.pdbx_strand_id
1 'polypeptide(L)'
;MSSTLLEDLVTDPSDDLFALPGTRTDADGRHALSLIGAVDPALLDLVDLSLAGQDAVVIRAGFHFDEEDGGDEDEEGCDVGDDSGDLVCLVSHSSADGFDDDPVRLDVPMPFTCPTCSLREVLVAVAEDRAAQDPGGTTVILLPAAVELAHLLPRLAEDLAGTGVRLAGAAHVLDATTALDELLEHRLLAAFPGDCRCTGAVHLANLGYADVVLALGRDEDPAGADLIEHLRPHDALLLPGLDAPLLETLTGLSHDSAASLSRIHPATTSAWGGPDDHGVWTLDLSAALPFHPGRLRALVVDLAGQGLCARGCFWLPSRPGRVCTWEVAGGALSVGDAGTWADVPVRPADGTVARTSGEPRCHLVVTGIGDERMREQVRRAFGRILLRPEEMAQALAWIGADDGLGDWFGQEE
;
A
#
# COMPACT_ATOMS: atom_id res chain seq x y z
N MET A 1 -54.62 -35.58 -13.84
CA MET A 1 -54.23 -34.23 -13.38
C MET A 1 -53.25 -34.42 -12.24
N SER A 2 -52.03 -33.89 -12.43
CA SER A 2 -50.92 -33.62 -11.50
C SER A 2 -50.45 -34.74 -10.54
N SER A 3 -49.27 -35.34 -10.71
CA SER A 3 -47.89 -34.80 -10.63
C SER A 3 -47.37 -34.76 -9.18
N THR A 4 -46.62 -35.82 -8.86
CA THR A 4 -45.32 -35.85 -8.15
C THR A 4 -44.86 -34.59 -7.41
N LEU A 5 -44.73 -34.71 -6.09
CA LEU A 5 -43.86 -33.90 -5.23
C LEU A 5 -43.50 -34.74 -4.00
N LEU A 6 -42.28 -35.32 -3.97
CA LEU A 6 -41.52 -35.70 -2.77
C LEU A 6 -40.27 -36.51 -3.18
N GLU A 7 -39.42 -35.90 -4.00
CA GLU A 7 -37.99 -36.18 -4.11
C GLU A 7 -37.31 -34.80 -4.24
N ASP A 8 -36.07 -34.71 -3.78
CA ASP A 8 -35.21 -33.51 -3.69
C ASP A 8 -35.25 -32.74 -2.37
N LEU A 9 -34.53 -33.30 -1.38
CA LEU A 9 -34.04 -32.58 -0.21
C LEU A 9 -32.65 -33.13 0.16
N VAL A 10 -31.69 -33.00 -0.76
CA VAL A 10 -30.25 -32.93 -0.45
C VAL A 10 -29.60 -32.04 -1.51
N THR A 11 -29.51 -30.75 -1.23
CA THR A 11 -28.52 -29.88 -1.87
C THR A 11 -27.67 -29.29 -0.75
N ASP A 12 -26.38 -29.60 -0.84
CA ASP A 12 -25.30 -29.18 0.05
C ASP A 12 -25.11 -27.66 -0.03
N PRO A 13 -25.08 -26.90 1.09
CA PRO A 13 -24.98 -25.45 1.05
C PRO A 13 -23.52 -24.94 1.00
N SER A 14 -22.55 -25.74 0.54
CA SER A 14 -21.12 -25.39 0.59
C SER A 14 -20.55 -24.67 -0.64
N ASP A 15 -21.26 -24.60 -1.76
CA ASP A 15 -20.68 -24.11 -3.04
C ASP A 15 -20.96 -22.63 -3.37
N ASP A 16 -21.82 -21.94 -2.63
CA ASP A 16 -22.23 -20.55 -2.97
C ASP A 16 -21.44 -19.45 -2.24
N LEU A 17 -20.39 -19.77 -1.48
CA LEU A 17 -19.63 -18.77 -0.70
C LEU A 17 -18.47 -18.09 -1.46
N PHE A 18 -18.17 -18.51 -2.69
CA PHE A 18 -17.03 -18.00 -3.47
C PHE A 18 -17.40 -17.25 -4.76
N ALA A 19 -18.67 -16.89 -4.94
CA ALA A 19 -19.06 -16.03 -6.06
C ALA A 19 -18.58 -14.58 -5.79
N LEU A 20 -17.35 -14.29 -6.22
CA LEU A 20 -16.78 -12.93 -6.22
C LEU A 20 -17.71 -11.99 -7.00
N PRO A 21 -18.11 -10.83 -6.44
CA PRO A 21 -18.88 -9.83 -7.19
C PRO A 21 -17.97 -9.23 -8.27
N GLY A 22 -18.25 -9.57 -9.53
CA GLY A 22 -17.63 -8.92 -10.68
C GLY A 22 -16.52 -9.70 -11.39
N THR A 23 -16.73 -10.98 -11.71
CA THR A 23 -15.94 -11.64 -12.77
C THR A 23 -16.33 -11.04 -14.13
N ARG A 24 -15.77 -9.87 -14.45
CA ARG A 24 -15.74 -9.40 -15.83
C ARG A 24 -14.57 -10.13 -16.48
N THR A 25 -14.83 -11.28 -17.10
CA THR A 25 -13.98 -11.82 -18.16
C THR A 25 -13.99 -10.79 -19.29
N ASP A 26 -13.17 -9.75 -19.14
CA ASP A 26 -12.88 -8.85 -20.22
C ASP A 26 -11.91 -9.58 -21.15
N ALA A 27 -12.53 -10.29 -22.10
CA ALA A 27 -11.90 -10.70 -23.34
C ALA A 27 -11.58 -9.47 -24.22
N ASP A 28 -10.93 -8.46 -23.63
CA ASP A 28 -10.49 -7.23 -24.30
C ASP A 28 -9.28 -7.51 -25.21
N GLY A 29 -8.71 -8.73 -25.15
CA GLY A 29 -7.56 -9.16 -25.95
C GLY A 29 -6.27 -8.39 -25.64
N ARG A 30 -6.32 -7.47 -24.67
CA ARG A 30 -5.16 -6.73 -24.17
C ARG A 30 -4.30 -7.60 -23.28
N HIS A 31 -3.00 -7.35 -23.31
CA HIS A 31 -2.02 -8.01 -22.48
C HIS A 31 -2.20 -7.61 -21.01
N ALA A 32 -2.28 -8.59 -20.11
CA ALA A 32 -2.46 -8.34 -18.68
C ALA A 32 -1.10 -8.10 -18.00
N LEU A 33 -0.95 -6.95 -17.34
CA LEU A 33 0.22 -6.62 -16.52
C LEU A 33 -0.17 -6.59 -15.05
N SER A 34 0.41 -7.47 -14.24
CA SER A 34 0.25 -7.47 -12.77
C SER A 34 1.56 -7.08 -12.09
N LEU A 35 1.49 -6.42 -10.94
CA LEU A 35 2.68 -6.03 -10.17
C LEU A 35 2.59 -6.55 -8.75
N ILE A 36 3.69 -7.09 -8.24
CA ILE A 36 3.77 -7.67 -6.90
C ILE A 36 4.94 -7.01 -6.17
N GLY A 37 4.65 -6.34 -5.06
CA GLY A 37 5.63 -5.74 -4.18
C GLY A 37 5.80 -6.55 -2.88
N ALA A 38 6.99 -6.44 -2.29
CA ALA A 38 7.27 -6.89 -0.93
C ALA A 38 8.38 -6.00 -0.34
N VAL A 39 8.52 -6.02 0.99
CA VAL A 39 9.69 -5.40 1.65
C VAL A 39 10.86 -6.38 1.67
N ASP A 40 10.61 -7.66 1.97
CA ASP A 40 11.62 -8.72 1.93
C ASP A 40 11.72 -9.34 0.52
N PRO A 41 12.89 -9.26 -0.16
CA PRO A 41 13.11 -9.94 -1.43
C PRO A 41 12.87 -11.45 -1.41
N ALA A 42 13.10 -12.13 -0.28
CA ALA A 42 12.90 -13.58 -0.18
C ALA A 42 11.43 -13.97 -0.35
N LEU A 43 10.48 -13.09 0.00
CA LEU A 43 9.07 -13.32 -0.27
C LEU A 43 8.78 -13.27 -1.78
N LEU A 44 9.49 -12.43 -2.53
CA LEU A 44 9.37 -12.39 -3.99
C LEU A 44 9.98 -13.64 -4.63
N ASP A 45 11.04 -14.22 -4.06
CA ASP A 45 11.56 -15.53 -4.46
C ASP A 45 10.52 -16.63 -4.35
N LEU A 46 9.79 -16.67 -3.23
CA LEU A 46 8.74 -17.65 -3.02
C LEU A 46 7.56 -17.44 -3.99
N VAL A 47 7.20 -16.19 -4.27
CA VAL A 47 6.15 -15.88 -5.26
C VAL A 47 6.58 -16.29 -6.66
N ASP A 48 7.81 -16.00 -7.07
CA ASP A 48 8.37 -16.41 -8.37
C ASP A 48 8.26 -17.93 -8.55
N LEU A 49 8.70 -18.70 -7.53
CA LEU A 49 8.59 -20.15 -7.51
C LEU A 49 7.13 -20.63 -7.59
N SER A 50 6.18 -19.95 -6.95
CA SER A 50 4.76 -20.32 -7.00
C SER A 50 4.12 -20.06 -8.38
N LEU A 51 4.65 -19.10 -9.13
CA LEU A 51 4.18 -18.75 -10.47
C LEU A 51 4.88 -19.55 -11.58
N ALA A 52 5.96 -20.27 -11.25
CA ALA A 52 6.71 -21.08 -12.20
C ALA A 52 5.81 -22.15 -12.85
N GLY A 53 5.84 -22.20 -14.19
CA GLY A 53 5.04 -23.14 -14.99
C GLY A 53 3.58 -22.74 -15.16
N GLN A 54 3.15 -21.58 -14.66
CA GLN A 54 1.86 -20.99 -14.99
C GLN A 54 1.91 -20.21 -16.30
N ASP A 55 0.75 -19.88 -16.86
CA ASP A 55 0.60 -19.20 -18.14
C ASP A 55 0.85 -17.68 -18.01
N ALA A 56 2.05 -17.33 -17.57
CA ALA A 56 2.52 -15.95 -17.43
C ALA A 56 4.04 -15.86 -17.58
N VAL A 57 4.50 -14.73 -18.11
CA VAL A 57 5.92 -14.34 -18.05
C VAL A 57 6.16 -13.64 -16.73
N VAL A 58 7.03 -14.19 -15.89
CA VAL A 58 7.45 -13.55 -14.64
C VAL A 58 8.76 -12.81 -14.88
N ILE A 59 8.81 -11.53 -14.48
CA ILE A 59 9.99 -10.68 -14.59
C ILE A 59 10.26 -10.08 -13.22
N ARG A 60 11.46 -10.30 -12.70
CA ARG A 60 11.95 -9.64 -11.51
C ARG A 60 12.64 -8.34 -11.88
N ALA A 61 12.18 -7.25 -11.29
CA ALA A 61 12.81 -5.94 -11.38
C ALA A 61 13.67 -5.68 -10.14
N GLY A 62 14.84 -5.05 -10.35
CA GLY A 62 15.75 -4.63 -9.29
C GLY A 62 16.43 -3.32 -9.65
N PHE A 63 17.06 -2.71 -8.66
CA PHE A 63 17.94 -1.56 -8.86
C PHE A 63 19.38 -1.99 -8.61
N HIS A 64 20.28 -1.51 -9.45
CA HIS A 64 21.71 -1.54 -9.20
C HIS A 64 22.19 -0.09 -9.16
N PHE A 65 22.80 0.30 -8.04
CA PHE A 65 23.38 1.63 -7.89
C PHE A 65 24.88 1.46 -7.93
N ASP A 66 25.55 2.26 -8.76
CA ASP A 66 27.01 2.27 -8.77
C ASP A 66 27.46 2.99 -7.50
N GLU A 67 28.27 2.32 -6.67
CA GLU A 67 28.88 3.01 -5.55
C GLU A 67 29.95 3.92 -6.16
N GLU A 68 29.73 5.24 -6.17
CA GLU A 68 30.82 6.20 -6.39
C GLU A 68 31.88 5.91 -5.31
N ASP A 69 32.85 5.06 -5.64
CA ASP A 69 34.01 4.81 -4.83
C ASP A 69 34.63 6.18 -4.57
N GLY A 70 34.63 6.61 -3.31
CA GLY A 70 35.42 7.74 -2.83
C GLY A 70 36.91 7.41 -2.87
N GLY A 71 37.39 6.90 -4.00
CA GLY A 71 38.74 6.45 -4.28
C GLY A 71 39.54 7.57 -4.94
N ASP A 72 40.70 7.82 -4.35
CA ASP A 72 41.68 8.83 -4.69
C ASP A 72 41.92 8.99 -6.21
N GLU A 73 42.06 10.25 -6.65
CA GLU A 73 42.53 10.62 -7.99
C GLU A 73 43.94 10.05 -8.25
N ASP A 74 44.03 8.81 -8.72
CA ASP A 74 45.27 8.28 -9.27
C ASP A 74 45.42 8.77 -10.72
N GLU A 75 46.25 9.82 -10.88
CA GLU A 75 46.83 10.26 -12.14
C GLU A 75 47.58 9.08 -12.82
N GLU A 76 46.97 8.48 -13.84
CA GLU A 76 47.57 8.08 -15.13
C GLU A 76 46.93 6.81 -15.71
N GLY A 77 46.27 6.98 -16.86
CA GLY A 77 46.28 5.96 -17.91
C GLY A 77 44.93 5.36 -18.28
N CYS A 78 44.52 5.64 -19.52
CA CYS A 78 43.54 4.93 -20.36
C CYS A 78 42.47 4.10 -19.64
N ASP A 79 41.18 4.45 -19.81
CA ASP A 79 40.22 3.37 -20.02
C ASP A 79 39.01 3.72 -20.89
N VAL A 80 38.50 2.66 -21.49
CA VAL A 80 37.37 2.52 -22.41
C VAL A 80 36.11 3.15 -21.81
N GLY A 81 35.23 3.70 -22.65
CA GLY A 81 34.00 4.37 -22.22
C GLY A 81 33.22 3.55 -21.20
N ASP A 82 33.30 4.02 -19.95
CA ASP A 82 32.70 3.43 -18.77
C ASP A 82 31.23 3.89 -18.73
N ASP A 83 30.32 2.99 -19.08
CA ASP A 83 28.87 3.18 -18.94
C ASP A 83 28.44 2.64 -17.56
N SER A 84 29.23 2.92 -16.52
CA SER A 84 28.93 2.57 -15.14
C SER A 84 28.02 3.66 -14.56
N GLY A 85 26.72 3.39 -14.62
CA GLY A 85 25.70 4.26 -14.05
C GLY A 85 24.62 3.40 -13.41
N ASP A 86 23.79 4.03 -12.59
CA ASP A 86 22.66 3.36 -11.95
C ASP A 86 21.77 2.65 -13.00
N LEU A 87 21.40 1.39 -12.74
CA LEU A 87 20.65 0.54 -13.65
C LEU A 87 19.31 0.08 -13.06
N VAL A 88 18.31 -0.06 -13.93
CA VAL A 88 17.15 -0.93 -13.71
C VAL A 88 17.47 -2.29 -14.30
N CYS A 89 17.51 -3.32 -13.45
CA CYS A 89 17.79 -4.69 -13.86
C CYS A 89 16.49 -5.49 -13.95
N LEU A 90 16.25 -6.12 -15.09
CA LEU A 90 15.13 -7.03 -15.30
C LEU A 90 15.65 -8.44 -15.54
N VAL A 91 15.13 -9.41 -14.81
CA VAL A 91 15.52 -10.82 -14.92
C VAL A 91 14.26 -11.66 -15.11
N SER A 92 14.21 -12.46 -16.17
CA SER A 92 13.12 -13.40 -16.43
C SER A 92 13.67 -14.81 -16.56
N HIS A 93 13.07 -15.75 -15.82
CA HIS A 93 13.36 -17.16 -15.94
C HIS A 93 12.41 -17.74 -17.00
N SER A 94 12.96 -18.28 -18.10
CA SER A 94 12.14 -18.90 -19.14
C SER A 94 11.31 -20.03 -18.53
N SER A 95 9.99 -19.97 -18.68
CA SER A 95 9.06 -21.00 -18.21
C SER A 95 8.93 -22.17 -19.20
N ALA A 96 9.59 -22.11 -20.36
CA ALA A 96 9.52 -23.14 -21.38
C ALA A 96 10.73 -24.10 -21.31
N ASP A 97 10.45 -25.34 -20.88
CA ASP A 97 11.31 -26.52 -20.97
C ASP A 97 12.69 -26.45 -20.28
N GLY A 98 12.68 -26.58 -18.95
CA GLY A 98 13.84 -27.05 -18.18
C GLY A 98 14.54 -25.97 -17.36
N PHE A 99 14.89 -26.30 -16.12
CA PHE A 99 15.61 -25.45 -15.16
C PHE A 99 17.09 -25.17 -15.56
N ASP A 100 17.46 -25.39 -16.82
CA ASP A 100 18.86 -25.37 -17.31
C ASP A 100 19.15 -24.20 -18.28
N ASP A 101 18.16 -23.38 -18.65
CA ASP A 101 18.41 -22.17 -19.44
C ASP A 101 18.81 -20.99 -18.54
N ASP A 102 19.90 -20.32 -18.92
CA ASP A 102 20.35 -19.08 -18.26
C ASP A 102 19.23 -18.04 -18.29
N PRO A 103 18.97 -17.33 -17.17
CA PRO A 103 17.91 -16.33 -17.13
C PRO A 103 18.18 -15.22 -18.14
N VAL A 104 17.11 -14.75 -18.79
CA VAL A 104 17.20 -13.58 -19.66
C VAL A 104 17.32 -12.35 -18.77
N ARG A 105 18.46 -11.66 -18.88
CA ARG A 105 18.74 -10.42 -18.15
C ARG A 105 18.77 -9.24 -19.11
N LEU A 106 18.07 -8.17 -18.72
CA LEU A 106 18.08 -6.88 -19.40
C LEU A 106 18.45 -5.80 -18.37
N ASP A 107 19.58 -5.15 -18.60
CA ASP A 107 20.05 -4.03 -17.79
C ASP A 107 19.84 -2.73 -18.58
N VAL A 108 19.12 -1.79 -17.96
CA VAL A 108 18.77 -0.51 -18.58
C VAL A 108 19.31 0.63 -17.72
N PRO A 109 20.17 1.52 -18.26
CA PRO A 109 20.59 2.72 -17.54
C PRO A 109 19.39 3.55 -17.09
N MET A 110 19.41 4.04 -15.85
CA MET A 110 18.33 4.83 -15.29
C MET A 110 18.15 6.14 -16.07
N PRO A 111 17.01 6.37 -16.77
CA PRO A 111 16.80 7.58 -17.55
C PRO A 111 16.58 8.83 -16.68
N PHE A 112 16.26 8.64 -15.39
CA PHE A 112 16.03 9.71 -14.42
C PHE A 112 16.79 9.46 -13.11
N THR A 113 17.07 10.52 -12.37
CA THR A 113 17.67 10.45 -11.03
C THR A 113 16.73 9.84 -9.98
N CYS A 114 15.41 9.83 -10.23
CA CYS A 114 14.44 9.18 -9.36
C CYS A 114 14.29 7.70 -9.76
N PRO A 115 14.65 6.73 -8.88
CA PRO A 115 14.58 5.30 -9.21
C PRO A 115 13.17 4.85 -9.61
N THR A 116 12.12 5.35 -8.93
CA THR A 116 10.73 5.02 -9.26
C THR A 116 10.31 5.55 -10.63
N CYS A 117 10.79 6.73 -11.05
CA CYS A 117 10.52 7.26 -12.39
C CYS A 117 11.24 6.44 -13.47
N SER A 118 12.49 6.06 -13.21
CA SER A 118 13.29 5.20 -14.08
C SER A 118 12.65 3.82 -14.25
N LEU A 119 12.24 3.20 -13.14
CA LEU A 119 11.50 1.94 -13.15
C LEU A 119 10.22 2.05 -13.98
N ARG A 120 9.41 3.09 -13.76
CA ARG A 120 8.16 3.30 -14.51
C ARG A 120 8.39 3.33 -16.02
N GLU A 121 9.36 4.13 -16.48
CA GLU A 121 9.68 4.26 -17.91
C GLU A 121 10.07 2.90 -18.52
N VAL A 122 10.92 2.15 -17.81
CA VAL A 122 11.34 0.80 -18.22
C VAL A 122 10.15 -0.16 -18.27
N LEU A 123 9.28 -0.14 -17.27
CA LEU A 123 8.10 -1.00 -17.22
C LEU A 123 7.09 -0.69 -18.33
N VAL A 124 6.91 0.58 -18.71
CA VAL A 124 6.07 0.95 -19.86
C VAL A 124 6.60 0.30 -21.14
N ALA A 125 7.90 0.46 -21.42
CA ALA A 125 8.52 -0.10 -22.63
C ALA A 125 8.41 -1.63 -22.69
N VAL A 126 8.66 -2.31 -21.56
CA VAL A 126 8.55 -3.77 -21.46
C VAL A 126 7.11 -4.22 -21.67
N ALA A 127 6.14 -3.55 -21.06
CA ALA A 127 4.74 -3.93 -21.17
C ALA A 127 4.21 -3.77 -22.61
N GLU A 128 4.61 -2.71 -23.32
CA GLU A 128 4.25 -2.50 -24.72
C GLU A 128 4.87 -3.55 -25.65
N ASP A 129 6.14 -3.90 -25.45
CA ASP A 129 6.81 -4.96 -26.21
C ASP A 129 6.13 -6.32 -25.99
N ARG A 130 5.83 -6.66 -24.73
CA ARG A 130 5.08 -7.88 -24.39
C ARG A 130 3.69 -7.90 -25.02
N ALA A 131 2.98 -6.78 -25.02
CA ALA A 131 1.67 -6.68 -25.66
C ALA A 131 1.73 -6.81 -27.19
N ALA A 132 2.81 -6.35 -27.82
CA ALA A 132 2.99 -6.51 -29.27
C ALA A 132 3.30 -7.96 -29.67
N GLN A 133 4.07 -8.68 -28.83
CA GLN A 133 4.46 -10.07 -29.09
C GLN A 133 3.36 -11.06 -28.76
N ASP A 134 2.62 -10.82 -27.67
CA ASP A 134 1.62 -11.74 -27.14
C ASP A 134 0.35 -10.99 -26.67
N PRO A 135 -0.48 -10.51 -27.62
CA PRO A 135 -1.76 -9.89 -27.30
C PRO A 135 -2.67 -10.88 -26.55
N GLY A 136 -3.08 -10.52 -25.34
CA GLY A 136 -3.91 -11.38 -24.47
C GLY A 136 -3.11 -12.28 -23.53
N GLY A 137 -1.78 -12.29 -23.63
CA GLY A 137 -0.90 -12.93 -22.66
C GLY A 137 -0.84 -12.19 -21.32
N THR A 138 -0.08 -12.76 -20.40
CA THR A 138 0.11 -12.22 -19.05
C THR A 138 1.57 -12.01 -18.72
N THR A 139 1.89 -10.86 -18.13
CA THR A 139 3.19 -10.58 -17.52
C THR A 139 3.00 -10.18 -16.06
N VAL A 140 3.80 -10.77 -15.17
CA VAL A 140 3.86 -10.42 -13.74
C VAL A 140 5.22 -9.80 -13.46
N ILE A 141 5.22 -8.59 -12.91
CA ILE A 141 6.43 -7.90 -12.46
C ILE A 141 6.57 -8.06 -10.95
N LEU A 142 7.64 -8.72 -10.52
CA LEU A 142 8.08 -8.69 -9.12
C LEU A 142 8.91 -7.43 -8.94
N LEU A 143 8.38 -6.46 -8.19
CA LEU A 143 8.97 -5.13 -8.03
C LEU A 143 10.27 -5.19 -7.20
N PRO A 144 11.17 -4.20 -7.35
CA PRO A 144 12.27 -4.04 -6.40
C PRO A 144 11.71 -3.90 -4.98
N ALA A 145 12.48 -4.40 -4.01
CA ALA A 145 12.07 -4.37 -2.61
C ALA A 145 11.70 -2.95 -2.17
N ALA A 146 10.59 -2.87 -1.45
CA ALA A 146 10.09 -1.66 -0.82
C ALA A 146 9.80 -0.46 -1.74
N VAL A 147 9.51 -0.73 -3.02
CA VAL A 147 8.81 0.24 -3.87
C VAL A 147 7.39 0.45 -3.35
N GLU A 148 7.00 1.71 -3.19
CA GLU A 148 5.65 2.07 -2.79
C GLU A 148 4.72 2.12 -4.02
N LEU A 149 3.68 1.30 -3.99
CA LEU A 149 2.73 1.13 -5.09
C LEU A 149 2.06 2.46 -5.48
N ALA A 150 1.75 3.29 -4.48
CA ALA A 150 1.12 4.60 -4.65
C ALA A 150 1.97 5.60 -5.46
N HIS A 151 3.29 5.43 -5.46
CA HIS A 151 4.21 6.30 -6.20
C HIS A 151 4.52 5.80 -7.62
N LEU A 152 4.23 4.52 -7.91
CA LEU A 152 4.47 3.90 -9.22
C LEU A 152 3.18 3.79 -10.04
N LEU A 153 2.15 3.16 -9.49
CA LEU A 153 1.00 2.64 -10.23
C LEU A 153 0.09 3.71 -10.84
N PRO A 154 -0.24 4.85 -10.18
CA PRO A 154 -1.11 5.84 -10.79
C PRO A 154 -0.55 6.38 -12.11
N ARG A 155 0.75 6.69 -12.13
CA ARG A 155 1.38 7.22 -13.33
C ARG A 155 1.64 6.13 -14.36
N LEU A 156 1.98 4.91 -13.93
CA LEU A 156 2.07 3.76 -14.84
C LEU A 156 0.73 3.51 -15.54
N ALA A 157 -0.40 3.58 -14.83
CA ALA A 157 -1.72 3.42 -15.40
C ALA A 157 -2.05 4.51 -16.44
N GLU A 158 -1.66 5.76 -16.18
CA GLU A 158 -1.79 6.87 -17.13
C GLU A 158 -0.93 6.64 -18.39
N ASP A 159 0.33 6.26 -18.22
CA ASP A 159 1.27 6.06 -19.33
C ASP A 159 0.87 4.84 -20.19
N LEU A 160 0.24 3.82 -19.59
CA LEU A 160 -0.31 2.66 -20.31
C LEU A 160 -1.70 2.92 -20.93
N ALA A 161 -2.33 4.06 -20.65
CA ALA A 161 -3.67 4.36 -21.15
C ALA A 161 -3.67 4.49 -22.68
N GLY A 162 -4.50 3.68 -23.36
CA GLY A 162 -4.58 3.66 -24.82
C GLY A 162 -3.56 2.75 -25.51
N THR A 163 -2.72 2.05 -24.74
CA THR A 163 -1.85 0.97 -25.25
C THR A 163 -2.61 -0.36 -25.36
N GLY A 164 -1.95 -1.40 -25.88
CA GLY A 164 -2.45 -2.78 -25.86
C GLY A 164 -2.37 -3.47 -24.50
N VAL A 165 -1.97 -2.75 -23.44
CA VAL A 165 -1.78 -3.27 -22.08
C VAL A 165 -2.97 -2.92 -21.20
N ARG A 166 -3.32 -3.84 -20.32
CA ARG A 166 -4.25 -3.63 -19.21
C ARG A 166 -3.50 -3.86 -17.90
N LEU A 167 -3.48 -2.83 -17.06
CA LEU A 167 -3.03 -2.98 -15.68
C LEU A 167 -4.06 -3.83 -14.92
N ALA A 168 -3.68 -5.07 -14.61
CA ALA A 168 -4.53 -6.08 -13.98
C ALA A 168 -4.55 -5.88 -12.46
N GLY A 169 -4.12 -6.83 -11.62
CA GLY A 169 -4.07 -6.64 -10.18
C GLY A 169 -2.70 -6.16 -9.67
N ALA A 170 -2.70 -5.41 -8.57
CA ALA A 170 -1.49 -5.12 -7.79
C ALA A 170 -1.52 -5.82 -6.43
N ALA A 171 -0.44 -6.52 -6.07
CA ALA A 171 -0.30 -7.21 -4.79
C ALA A 171 0.81 -6.63 -3.91
N HIS A 172 0.61 -6.75 -2.59
CA HIS A 172 1.67 -6.61 -1.59
C HIS A 172 1.78 -7.88 -0.75
N VAL A 173 3.00 -8.39 -0.59
CA VAL A 173 3.30 -9.64 0.11
C VAL A 173 3.91 -9.34 1.47
N LEU A 174 3.43 -10.01 2.52
CA LEU A 174 3.99 -9.94 3.86
C LEU A 174 4.01 -11.34 4.51
N ASP A 175 4.92 -11.51 5.47
CA ASP A 175 4.97 -12.66 6.35
C ASP A 175 4.28 -12.34 7.68
N ALA A 176 3.29 -13.14 8.07
CA ALA A 176 2.61 -12.98 9.35
C ALA A 176 3.56 -13.17 10.53
N THR A 177 4.62 -13.98 10.40
CA THR A 177 5.58 -14.26 11.48
C THR A 177 6.49 -13.08 11.82
N THR A 178 6.65 -12.13 10.89
CA THR A 178 7.43 -10.88 11.10
C THR A 178 6.55 -9.64 11.17
N ALA A 179 5.25 -9.76 10.84
CA ALA A 179 4.34 -8.63 10.69
C ALA A 179 4.30 -7.71 11.93
N LEU A 180 4.27 -8.27 13.14
CA LEU A 180 4.25 -7.46 14.37
C LEU A 180 5.50 -6.57 14.46
N ASP A 181 6.68 -7.15 14.27
CA ASP A 181 7.95 -6.43 14.32
C ASP A 181 8.05 -5.39 13.19
N GLU A 182 7.72 -5.79 11.95
CA GLU A 182 7.94 -4.96 10.77
C GLU A 182 6.93 -3.82 10.63
N LEU A 183 5.70 -3.97 11.14
CA LEU A 183 4.67 -2.92 11.12
C LEU A 183 4.72 -2.02 12.35
N LEU A 184 4.98 -2.59 13.54
CA LEU A 184 4.82 -1.87 14.81
C LEU A 184 6.13 -1.34 15.38
N GLU A 185 7.27 -1.97 15.07
CA GLU A 185 8.59 -1.53 15.54
C GLU A 185 9.36 -0.73 14.47
N HIS A 186 10.26 0.14 14.94
CA HIS A 186 11.08 0.92 14.04
C HIS A 186 12.23 0.08 13.46
N ARG A 187 12.08 -0.34 12.21
CA ARG A 187 13.15 -0.96 11.42
C ARG A 187 13.50 -0.08 10.24
N LEU A 188 14.72 0.47 10.26
CA LEU A 188 15.25 1.26 9.15
C LEU A 188 15.34 0.37 7.91
N LEU A 189 14.79 0.87 6.80
CA LEU A 189 14.89 0.25 5.50
C LEU A 189 16.15 0.76 4.79
N ALA A 190 16.82 -0.11 4.05
CA ALA A 190 18.00 0.23 3.25
C ALA A 190 17.86 -0.36 1.83
N ALA A 191 16.75 -0.05 1.14
CA ALA A 191 16.46 -0.61 -0.18
C ALA A 191 17.27 0.05 -1.31
N PHE A 192 17.69 1.30 -1.13
CA PHE A 192 18.54 2.05 -2.05
C PHE A 192 19.37 3.10 -1.28
N PRO A 193 20.44 3.67 -1.89
CA PRO A 193 21.27 4.69 -1.26
C PRO A 193 20.44 5.89 -0.75
N GLY A 194 20.59 6.22 0.53
CA GLY A 194 19.87 7.32 1.16
C GLY A 194 18.42 7.02 1.55
N ASP A 195 17.95 5.77 1.44
CA ASP A 195 16.63 5.39 1.96
C ASP A 195 16.58 5.60 3.48
N CYS A 196 15.65 6.44 3.91
CA CYS A 196 15.47 6.83 5.31
C CYS A 196 14.12 6.36 5.88
N ARG A 197 13.36 5.60 5.09
CA ARG A 197 12.05 5.09 5.47
C ARG A 197 12.22 3.93 6.46
N CYS A 198 11.13 3.59 7.15
CA CYS A 198 11.07 2.36 7.93
C CYS A 198 10.17 1.33 7.24
N THR A 199 10.39 0.05 7.52
CA THR A 199 9.59 -1.06 6.99
C THR A 199 8.10 -0.83 7.23
N GLY A 200 7.73 -0.38 8.43
CA GLY A 200 6.34 -0.18 8.81
C GLY A 200 5.64 0.86 7.96
N ALA A 201 6.33 1.94 7.58
CA ALA A 201 5.77 2.96 6.69
C ALA A 201 5.47 2.39 5.30
N VAL A 202 6.41 1.63 4.73
CA VAL A 202 6.23 1.02 3.40
C VAL A 202 5.14 -0.06 3.43
N HIS A 203 5.13 -0.92 4.45
CA HIS A 203 4.06 -1.91 4.60
C HIS A 203 2.70 -1.25 4.75
N LEU A 204 2.57 -0.24 5.61
CA LEU A 204 1.29 0.43 5.84
C LEU A 204 0.77 1.10 4.56
N ALA A 205 1.66 1.79 3.82
CA ALA A 205 1.34 2.38 2.52
C ALA A 205 0.86 1.31 1.51
N ASN A 206 1.66 0.28 1.26
CA ASN A 206 1.36 -0.73 0.24
C ASN A 206 0.15 -1.60 0.61
N LEU A 207 0.02 -2.00 1.88
CA LEU A 207 -1.12 -2.77 2.37
C LEU A 207 -2.43 -2.00 2.25
N GLY A 208 -2.39 -0.67 2.41
CA GLY A 208 -3.57 0.18 2.17
C GLY A 208 -3.86 0.43 0.69
N TYR A 209 -2.87 0.30 -0.19
CA TYR A 209 -3.01 0.60 -1.61
C TYR A 209 -3.42 -0.63 -2.44
N ALA A 210 -2.79 -1.78 -2.17
CA ALA A 210 -2.88 -2.99 -2.97
C ALA A 210 -4.32 -3.48 -3.18
N ASP A 211 -4.55 -4.13 -4.33
CA ASP A 211 -5.80 -4.82 -4.61
C ASP A 211 -5.83 -6.20 -3.93
N VAL A 212 -4.66 -6.81 -3.78
CA VAL A 212 -4.45 -8.12 -3.17
C VAL A 212 -3.36 -8.03 -2.10
N VAL A 213 -3.66 -8.52 -0.89
CA VAL A 213 -2.68 -8.77 0.16
C VAL A 213 -2.41 -10.26 0.19
N LEU A 214 -1.17 -10.67 -0.05
CA LEU A 214 -0.73 -12.05 0.10
C LEU A 214 -0.03 -12.20 1.44
N ALA A 215 -0.66 -12.93 2.37
CA ALA A 215 -0.12 -13.13 3.71
C ALA A 215 0.38 -14.57 3.86
N LEU A 216 1.70 -14.73 4.00
CA LEU A 216 2.35 -16.01 4.27
C LEU A 216 2.43 -16.26 5.80
N GLY A 217 2.72 -17.49 6.22
CA GLY A 217 2.97 -17.80 7.64
C GLY A 217 1.77 -17.64 8.58
N ARG A 218 0.54 -17.50 8.05
CA ARG A 218 -0.65 -17.15 8.85
C ARG A 218 -0.97 -18.13 9.97
N ASP A 219 -0.77 -19.43 9.71
CA ASP A 219 -1.02 -20.48 10.71
C ASP A 219 0.11 -20.57 11.75
N GLU A 220 1.28 -19.99 11.46
CA GLU A 220 2.45 -20.00 12.34
C GLU A 220 2.40 -18.85 13.35
N ASP A 221 1.92 -17.67 12.94
CA ASP A 221 1.65 -16.54 13.82
C ASP A 221 0.24 -15.94 13.59
N PRO A 222 -0.77 -16.41 14.35
CA PRO A 222 -2.13 -15.89 14.26
C PRO A 222 -2.26 -14.42 14.65
N ALA A 223 -1.40 -13.89 15.53
CA ALA A 223 -1.45 -12.48 15.94
C ALA A 223 -0.97 -11.57 14.81
N GLY A 224 0.08 -11.96 14.09
CA GLY A 224 0.49 -11.28 12.86
C GLY A 224 -0.56 -11.38 11.75
N ALA A 225 -1.20 -12.54 11.61
CA ALA A 225 -2.27 -12.75 10.64
C ALA A 225 -3.50 -11.84 10.91
N ASP A 226 -3.88 -11.68 12.17
CA ASP A 226 -4.93 -10.76 12.61
C ASP A 226 -4.51 -9.31 12.39
N LEU A 227 -3.24 -8.95 12.67
CA LEU A 227 -2.75 -7.58 12.42
C LEU A 227 -2.87 -7.19 10.93
N ILE A 228 -2.48 -8.09 10.03
CA ILE A 228 -2.62 -7.88 8.58
C ILE A 228 -4.09 -7.70 8.20
N GLU A 229 -4.98 -8.54 8.73
CA GLU A 229 -6.43 -8.43 8.51
C GLU A 229 -6.95 -7.08 9.01
N HIS A 230 -6.61 -6.67 10.22
CA HIS A 230 -7.06 -5.38 10.78
C HIS A 230 -6.62 -4.15 9.98
N LEU A 231 -5.45 -4.21 9.35
CA LEU A 231 -4.88 -3.08 8.62
C LEU A 231 -5.35 -3.00 7.17
N ARG A 232 -5.79 -4.11 6.57
CA ARG A 232 -6.14 -4.12 5.14
C ARG A 232 -7.45 -3.38 4.89
N PRO A 233 -7.59 -2.69 3.73
CA PRO A 233 -8.88 -2.19 3.31
C PRO A 233 -9.89 -3.33 3.15
N HIS A 234 -11.15 -3.07 3.50
CA HIS A 234 -12.24 -4.05 3.40
C HIS A 234 -12.38 -4.67 2.00
N ASP A 235 -12.19 -3.85 0.96
CA ASP A 235 -12.34 -4.20 -0.44
C ASP A 235 -11.06 -4.75 -1.09
N ALA A 236 -9.93 -4.77 -0.37
CA ALA A 236 -8.73 -5.47 -0.83
C ALA A 236 -8.88 -6.98 -0.57
N LEU A 237 -8.51 -7.83 -1.54
CA LEU A 237 -8.56 -9.27 -1.36
C LEU A 237 -7.42 -9.74 -0.45
N LEU A 238 -7.67 -10.74 0.39
CA LEU A 238 -6.63 -11.39 1.20
C LEU A 238 -6.47 -12.84 0.74
N LEU A 239 -5.28 -13.19 0.28
CA LEU A 239 -4.92 -14.56 -0.09
C LEU A 239 -4.10 -15.22 1.03
N PRO A 240 -4.52 -16.40 1.54
CA PRO A 240 -3.86 -17.07 2.64
C PRO A 240 -2.75 -18.01 2.13
N GLY A 241 -1.62 -17.44 1.72
CA GLY A 241 -0.45 -18.21 1.29
C GLY A 241 -0.38 -18.51 -0.22
N LEU A 242 0.68 -19.22 -0.62
CA LEU A 242 1.05 -19.45 -2.02
C LEU A 242 0.19 -20.51 -2.72
N ASP A 243 -0.52 -21.35 -1.97
CA ASP A 243 -1.46 -22.34 -2.53
C ASP A 243 -2.75 -21.68 -3.06
N ALA A 244 -2.97 -20.40 -2.73
CA ALA A 244 -4.08 -19.61 -3.25
C ALA A 244 -3.89 -19.30 -4.75
N PRO A 245 -4.98 -19.10 -5.52
CA PRO A 245 -4.90 -18.86 -6.96
C PRO A 245 -4.44 -17.42 -7.29
N LEU A 246 -3.18 -17.10 -6.97
CA LEU A 246 -2.61 -15.74 -7.06
C LEU A 246 -2.69 -15.19 -8.49
N LEU A 247 -2.24 -15.94 -9.49
CA LEU A 247 -2.23 -15.49 -10.88
C LEU A 247 -3.64 -15.25 -11.41
N GLU A 248 -4.56 -16.19 -11.19
CA GLU A 248 -5.97 -16.06 -11.60
C GLU A 248 -6.62 -14.85 -10.92
N THR A 249 -6.38 -14.68 -9.62
CA THR A 249 -6.90 -13.53 -8.85
C THR A 249 -6.39 -12.22 -9.44
N LEU A 250 -5.09 -12.08 -9.66
CA LEU A 250 -4.50 -10.84 -10.21
C LEU A 250 -4.97 -10.55 -11.63
N THR A 251 -4.98 -11.55 -12.51
CA THR A 251 -5.38 -11.37 -13.91
C THR A 251 -6.88 -11.07 -14.07
N GLY A 252 -7.72 -11.57 -13.16
CA GLY A 252 -9.15 -11.30 -13.11
C GLY A 252 -9.52 -9.88 -12.65
N LEU A 253 -8.59 -9.15 -12.03
CA LEU A 253 -8.78 -7.78 -11.58
C LEU A 253 -8.43 -6.76 -12.67
N SER A 254 -8.98 -5.56 -12.55
CA SER A 254 -8.53 -4.37 -13.28
C SER A 254 -8.22 -3.28 -12.27
N HIS A 255 -6.94 -2.90 -12.17
CA HIS A 255 -6.48 -1.96 -11.16
C HIS A 255 -7.14 -0.60 -11.35
N ASP A 256 -7.71 -0.06 -10.27
CA ASP A 256 -8.23 1.29 -10.20
C ASP A 256 -7.33 2.10 -9.26
N SER A 257 -6.43 2.90 -9.85
CA SER A 257 -5.51 3.73 -9.08
C SER A 257 -6.24 4.82 -8.28
N ALA A 258 -7.38 5.32 -8.75
CA ALA A 258 -8.14 6.34 -8.03
C ALA A 258 -8.81 5.73 -6.78
N ALA A 259 -9.40 4.54 -6.90
CA ALA A 259 -9.91 3.79 -5.76
C ALA A 259 -8.80 3.46 -4.76
N SER A 260 -7.66 2.97 -5.24
CA SER A 260 -6.48 2.63 -4.42
C SER A 260 -5.90 3.83 -3.68
N LEU A 261 -5.76 4.98 -4.35
CA LEU A 261 -5.34 6.24 -3.73
C LEU A 261 -6.36 6.71 -2.67
N SER A 262 -7.66 6.52 -2.91
CA SER A 262 -8.68 6.86 -1.92
C SER A 262 -8.59 5.97 -0.67
N ARG A 263 -8.15 4.72 -0.77
CA ARG A 263 -7.98 3.84 0.41
C ARG A 263 -6.88 4.34 1.36
N ILE A 264 -5.80 4.89 0.81
CA ILE A 264 -4.67 5.40 1.60
C ILE A 264 -4.78 6.89 1.96
N HIS A 265 -5.67 7.65 1.30
CA HIS A 265 -5.80 9.06 1.62
C HIS A 265 -6.33 9.25 3.06
N PRO A 266 -5.69 10.09 3.88
CA PRO A 266 -5.99 10.23 5.31
C PRO A 266 -7.42 10.69 5.64
N ALA A 267 -8.12 11.35 4.72
CA ALA A 267 -9.49 11.81 4.90
C ALA A 267 -10.55 10.82 4.39
N THR A 268 -10.14 9.72 3.76
CA THR A 268 -11.04 8.67 3.25
C THR A 268 -10.69 7.28 3.76
N THR A 269 -9.60 7.14 4.53
CA THR A 269 -9.28 5.93 5.27
C THR A 269 -10.47 5.47 6.10
N SER A 270 -10.63 4.15 6.26
CA SER A 270 -11.75 3.55 6.97
C SER A 270 -11.26 2.35 7.75
N ALA A 271 -11.76 2.18 8.97
CA ALA A 271 -11.49 0.98 9.74
C ALA A 271 -12.17 -0.23 9.09
N TRP A 272 -11.42 -1.31 8.96
CA TRP A 272 -11.97 -2.63 8.65
C TRP A 272 -12.10 -3.46 9.93
N GLY A 273 -11.00 -3.59 10.67
CA GLY A 273 -10.93 -4.47 11.84
C GLY A 273 -10.71 -5.92 11.43
N GLY A 274 -11.02 -6.86 12.31
CA GLY A 274 -10.75 -8.28 12.09
C GLY A 274 -11.00 -9.09 13.36
N PRO A 275 -10.54 -10.36 13.38
CA PRO A 275 -10.58 -11.20 14.57
C PRO A 275 -9.80 -10.57 15.73
N ASP A 276 -10.37 -10.57 16.93
CA ASP A 276 -9.76 -10.01 18.14
C ASP A 276 -9.25 -11.08 19.13
N ASP A 277 -9.24 -12.34 18.69
CA ASP A 277 -8.86 -13.51 19.50
C ASP A 277 -7.39 -13.46 19.96
N HIS A 278 -6.51 -12.82 19.18
CA HIS A 278 -5.07 -12.75 19.44
C HIS A 278 -4.60 -11.37 19.94
N GLY A 279 -5.51 -10.56 20.48
CA GLY A 279 -5.19 -9.30 21.16
C GLY A 279 -4.94 -8.10 20.24
N VAL A 280 -5.19 -8.26 18.94
CA VAL A 280 -5.25 -7.17 17.97
C VAL A 280 -6.58 -6.43 18.12
N TRP A 281 -6.54 -5.11 18.03
CA TRP A 281 -7.74 -4.29 18.12
C TRP A 281 -7.65 -3.10 17.16
N THR A 282 -8.81 -2.62 16.71
CA THR A 282 -8.92 -1.37 15.94
C THR A 282 -9.88 -0.39 16.63
N LEU A 283 -9.52 0.89 16.58
CA LEU A 283 -10.34 2.02 16.98
C LEU A 283 -10.63 2.89 15.75
N ASP A 284 -11.90 3.21 15.53
CA ASP A 284 -12.33 4.23 14.59
C ASP A 284 -12.76 5.48 15.38
N LEU A 285 -11.87 6.49 15.42
CA LEU A 285 -12.03 7.68 16.23
C LEU A 285 -12.40 8.86 15.35
N SER A 286 -13.60 9.42 15.50
CA SER A 286 -14.06 10.56 14.71
C SER A 286 -14.68 11.67 15.55
N ALA A 287 -14.41 12.91 15.19
CA ALA A 287 -15.01 14.10 15.76
C ALA A 287 -15.07 15.26 14.75
N ALA A 288 -16.15 16.05 14.79
CA ALA A 288 -16.25 17.27 14.00
C ALA A 288 -15.36 18.40 14.53
N LEU A 289 -15.09 18.42 15.85
CA LEU A 289 -14.25 19.45 16.48
C LEU A 289 -12.77 19.25 16.10
N PRO A 290 -11.99 20.33 15.97
CA PRO A 290 -10.57 20.29 15.64
C PRO A 290 -9.74 19.87 16.86
N PHE A 291 -8.48 19.55 16.61
CA PHE A 291 -7.49 19.37 17.67
C PHE A 291 -7.02 20.71 18.25
N HIS A 292 -6.80 20.75 19.57
CA HIS A 292 -6.16 21.88 20.23
C HIS A 292 -4.64 21.74 20.12
N PRO A 293 -3.92 22.67 19.47
CA PRO A 293 -2.49 22.52 19.20
C PRO A 293 -1.64 22.22 20.46
N GLY A 294 -1.84 23.02 21.52
CA GLY A 294 -1.14 22.80 22.79
C GLY A 294 -1.47 21.46 23.47
N ARG A 295 -2.70 20.95 23.37
CA ARG A 295 -3.06 19.63 23.95
C ARG A 295 -2.56 18.49 23.07
N LEU A 296 -2.58 18.67 21.75
CA LEU A 296 -2.00 17.71 20.80
C LEU A 296 -0.53 17.50 21.12
N ARG A 297 0.26 18.59 21.22
CA ARG A 297 1.68 18.51 21.58
C ARG A 297 1.91 17.85 22.95
N ALA A 298 1.06 18.13 23.93
CA ALA A 298 1.21 17.57 25.28
C ALA A 298 0.80 16.08 25.39
N LEU A 299 -0.09 15.59 24.51
CA LEU A 299 -0.67 14.24 24.57
C LEU A 299 -0.29 13.37 23.38
N VAL A 300 0.66 13.81 22.54
CA VAL A 300 1.07 13.10 21.32
C VAL A 300 1.56 11.68 21.62
N VAL A 301 2.33 11.49 22.70
CA VAL A 301 2.84 10.16 23.11
C VAL A 301 1.71 9.24 23.57
N ASP A 302 0.65 9.79 24.18
CA ASP A 302 -0.51 8.99 24.59
C ASP A 302 -1.37 8.57 23.38
N LEU A 303 -1.33 9.34 22.29
CA LEU A 303 -2.08 9.10 21.05
C LEU A 303 -1.32 8.24 20.02
N ALA A 304 0.01 8.44 19.90
CA ALA A 304 0.94 7.74 19.00
C ALA A 304 1.93 6.86 19.79
N GLY A 305 1.43 6.09 20.76
CA GLY A 305 2.25 5.20 21.57
C GLY A 305 2.96 4.10 20.75
N GLN A 306 3.76 3.28 21.42
CA GLN A 306 4.41 2.11 20.81
C GLN A 306 3.41 0.96 20.62
N GLY A 307 3.67 0.05 19.67
CA GLY A 307 2.84 -1.15 19.46
C GLY A 307 1.53 -0.91 18.71
N LEU A 308 1.42 0.21 18.00
CA LEU A 308 0.28 0.54 17.15
C LEU A 308 0.71 1.12 15.81
N CYS A 309 -0.17 0.99 14.83
CA CYS A 309 -0.21 1.82 13.64
C CYS A 309 -1.43 2.73 13.70
N ALA A 310 -1.33 3.90 13.07
CA ALA A 310 -2.48 4.79 12.91
C ALA A 310 -2.44 5.47 11.55
N ARG A 311 -3.61 5.67 10.94
CA ARG A 311 -3.77 6.52 9.76
C ARG A 311 -5.01 7.37 9.91
N GLY A 312 -4.96 8.58 9.38
CA GLY A 312 -6.11 9.46 9.38
C GLY A 312 -5.76 10.91 9.19
N CYS A 313 -6.73 11.76 9.46
CA CYS A 313 -6.60 13.19 9.36
C CYS A 313 -7.04 13.91 10.63
N PHE A 314 -6.56 15.13 10.76
CA PHE A 314 -7.11 16.10 11.69
C PHE A 314 -7.16 17.48 11.04
N TRP A 315 -7.82 18.41 11.70
CA TRP A 315 -7.76 19.82 11.33
C TRP A 315 -7.46 20.68 12.54
N LEU A 316 -6.87 21.83 12.27
CA LEU A 316 -6.47 22.82 13.26
C LEU A 316 -7.25 24.12 13.03
N PRO A 317 -7.64 24.83 14.10
CA PRO A 317 -8.32 26.12 13.97
C PRO A 317 -7.50 27.19 13.22
N SER A 318 -6.17 27.08 13.27
CA SER A 318 -5.23 27.97 12.59
C SER A 318 -5.27 27.85 11.07
N ARG A 319 -5.64 26.68 10.56
CA ARG A 319 -5.69 26.34 9.12
C ARG A 319 -6.91 25.48 8.80
N PRO A 320 -8.14 26.00 8.98
CA PRO A 320 -9.37 25.20 8.96
C PRO A 320 -9.71 24.63 7.57
N GLY A 321 -9.13 25.19 6.50
CA GLY A 321 -9.29 24.69 5.14
C GLY A 321 -8.36 23.53 4.77
N ARG A 322 -7.39 23.19 5.62
CA ARG A 322 -6.37 22.16 5.32
C ARG A 322 -6.71 20.84 6.00
N VAL A 323 -6.35 19.75 5.31
CA VAL A 323 -6.36 18.39 5.85
C VAL A 323 -4.96 18.10 6.37
N CYS A 324 -4.79 17.99 7.69
CA CYS A 324 -3.53 17.56 8.28
C CYS A 324 -3.49 16.03 8.34
N THR A 325 -2.41 15.42 7.88
CA THR A 325 -2.22 13.97 7.93
C THR A 325 -1.75 13.53 9.31
N TRP A 326 -2.15 12.34 9.71
CA TRP A 326 -1.67 11.66 10.90
C TRP A 326 -1.34 10.23 10.53
N GLU A 327 -0.06 9.88 10.59
CA GLU A 327 0.40 8.52 10.33
C GLU A 327 1.35 8.05 11.43
N VAL A 328 1.07 6.90 12.02
CA VAL A 328 1.98 6.21 12.94
C VAL A 328 2.31 4.87 12.32
N ALA A 329 3.58 4.63 12.04
CA ALA A 329 4.08 3.41 11.44
C ALA A 329 5.49 3.12 11.94
N GLY A 330 5.81 1.86 12.24
CA GLY A 330 7.14 1.46 12.72
C GLY A 330 7.62 2.32 13.90
N GLY A 331 6.75 2.56 14.89
CA GLY A 331 7.07 3.35 16.09
C GLY A 331 7.32 4.85 15.87
N ALA A 332 7.17 5.37 14.65
CA ALA A 332 7.37 6.78 14.31
C ALA A 332 6.06 7.48 13.93
N LEU A 333 5.91 8.75 14.31
CA LEU A 333 4.80 9.62 13.92
C LEU A 333 5.25 10.53 12.77
N SER A 334 4.46 10.55 11.70
CA SER A 334 4.54 11.54 10.62
C SER A 334 3.26 12.38 10.59
N VAL A 335 3.45 13.68 10.39
CA VAL A 335 2.38 14.66 10.20
C VAL A 335 2.74 15.46 8.95
N GLY A 336 1.72 15.77 8.16
CA GLY A 336 1.90 16.46 6.89
C GLY A 336 0.63 17.12 6.42
N ASP A 337 0.64 17.59 5.19
CA ASP A 337 -0.47 18.27 4.56
C ASP A 337 -1.01 17.43 3.39
N ALA A 338 -2.31 17.12 3.43
CA ALA A 338 -3.01 16.37 2.38
C ALA A 338 -3.97 17.25 1.56
N GLY A 339 -3.63 18.52 1.37
CA GLY A 339 -4.40 19.45 0.55
C GLY A 339 -5.59 20.05 1.29
N THR A 340 -6.63 20.41 0.53
CA THR A 340 -7.82 21.05 1.10
C THR A 340 -8.97 20.07 1.23
N TRP A 341 -9.89 20.38 2.14
CA TRP A 341 -11.15 19.66 2.31
C TRP A 341 -12.01 19.58 1.03
N ALA A 342 -11.83 20.54 0.11
CA ALA A 342 -12.52 20.54 -1.18
C ALA A 342 -11.93 19.53 -2.18
N ASP A 343 -10.66 19.16 -2.02
CA ASP A 343 -9.93 18.24 -2.90
C ASP A 343 -10.05 16.78 -2.46
N VAL A 344 -10.63 16.52 -1.28
CA VAL A 344 -10.80 15.17 -0.74
C VAL A 344 -11.64 14.32 -1.70
N PRO A 345 -11.15 13.13 -2.11
CA PRO A 345 -11.88 12.24 -3.01
C PRO A 345 -13.28 11.92 -2.48
N VAL A 346 -14.30 12.12 -3.33
CA VAL A 346 -15.67 11.74 -2.98
C VAL A 346 -15.86 10.28 -3.39
N ARG A 347 -15.92 9.37 -2.40
CA ARG A 347 -16.36 8.00 -2.66
C ARG A 347 -17.83 8.04 -3.07
N PRO A 348 -18.24 7.45 -4.21
CA PRO A 348 -19.65 7.19 -4.47
C PRO A 348 -20.14 6.27 -3.35
N ALA A 349 -21.04 6.75 -2.49
CA ALA A 349 -21.62 5.91 -1.46
C ALA A 349 -22.58 4.90 -2.12
N ASP A 350 -22.48 3.63 -1.72
CA ASP A 350 -23.54 2.65 -1.95
C ASP A 350 -24.84 3.16 -1.31
N GLY A 351 -25.72 3.70 -2.17
CA GLY A 351 -27.15 3.91 -1.91
C GLY A 351 -27.56 4.87 -0.79
N THR A 352 -26.66 5.50 -0.03
CA THR A 352 -27.03 6.44 1.03
C THR A 352 -26.22 7.73 0.99
N VAL A 353 -26.95 8.83 0.77
CA VAL A 353 -26.57 10.26 0.81
C VAL A 353 -25.09 10.54 0.49
N ALA A 354 -24.82 10.97 -0.76
CA ALA A 354 -23.54 11.52 -1.16
C ALA A 354 -23.05 12.52 -0.09
N ARG A 355 -21.95 12.21 0.59
CA ARG A 355 -21.26 13.18 1.43
C ARG A 355 -20.73 14.24 0.47
N THR A 356 -21.32 15.43 0.54
CA THR A 356 -20.79 16.66 -0.05
C THR A 356 -19.32 16.81 0.36
N SER A 357 -18.48 17.34 -0.54
CA SER A 357 -17.07 17.76 -0.32
C SER A 357 -16.69 17.84 1.16
N GLY A 358 -15.67 17.06 1.57
CA GLY A 358 -15.46 16.64 2.95
C GLY A 358 -15.49 17.79 3.96
N GLU A 359 -16.48 17.80 4.86
CA GLU A 359 -16.48 18.74 5.98
C GLU A 359 -15.26 18.50 6.90
N PRO A 360 -14.65 19.56 7.47
CA PRO A 360 -13.53 19.42 8.38
C PRO A 360 -13.85 18.50 9.55
N ARG A 361 -12.98 17.52 9.78
CA ARG A 361 -13.11 16.55 10.87
C ARG A 361 -11.77 16.02 11.33
N CYS A 362 -11.70 15.58 12.57
CA CYS A 362 -10.63 14.73 13.05
C CYS A 362 -11.09 13.28 12.94
N HIS A 363 -10.33 12.45 12.25
CA HIS A 363 -10.66 11.06 12.01
C HIS A 363 -9.38 10.22 12.00
N LEU A 364 -9.22 9.33 12.97
CA LEU A 364 -8.06 8.44 13.09
C LEU A 364 -8.55 6.98 13.17
N VAL A 365 -8.00 6.13 12.32
CA VAL A 365 -8.07 4.68 12.44
C VAL A 365 -6.79 4.23 13.11
N VAL A 366 -6.90 3.61 14.29
CA VAL A 366 -5.76 3.14 15.08
C VAL A 366 -5.89 1.64 15.27
N THR A 367 -4.89 0.89 14.83
CA THR A 367 -4.80 -0.55 15.03
C THR A 367 -3.58 -0.84 15.89
N GLY A 368 -3.74 -1.63 16.95
CA GLY A 368 -2.64 -1.99 17.83
C GLY A 368 -2.79 -3.40 18.36
N ILE A 369 -1.71 -3.88 18.98
CA ILE A 369 -1.68 -5.13 19.72
C ILE A 369 -1.41 -4.82 21.19
N GLY A 370 -2.15 -5.45 22.10
CA GLY A 370 -1.89 -5.29 23.53
C GLY A 370 -3.14 -5.21 24.39
N ASP A 371 -2.97 -4.71 25.61
CA ASP A 371 -4.02 -4.74 26.63
C ASP A 371 -5.07 -3.62 26.44
N GLU A 372 -6.23 -3.83 27.08
CA GLU A 372 -7.35 -2.87 27.06
C GLU A 372 -6.94 -1.47 27.55
N ARG A 373 -5.92 -1.38 28.40
CA ARG A 373 -5.42 -0.11 28.94
C ARG A 373 -4.79 0.75 27.85
N MET A 374 -3.99 0.17 26.97
CA MET A 374 -3.40 0.87 25.83
C MET A 374 -4.49 1.40 24.89
N ARG A 375 -5.43 0.54 24.49
CA ARG A 375 -6.59 0.91 23.66
C ARG A 375 -7.38 2.09 24.27
N GLU A 376 -7.66 1.99 25.56
CA GLU A 376 -8.40 3.02 26.30
C GLU A 376 -7.60 4.33 26.44
N GLN A 377 -6.28 4.26 26.58
CA GLN A 377 -5.41 5.42 26.63
C GLN A 377 -5.51 6.23 25.34
N VAL A 378 -5.37 5.58 24.17
CA VAL A 378 -5.49 6.22 22.85
C VAL A 378 -6.85 6.91 22.71
N ARG A 379 -7.93 6.20 23.03
CA ARG A 379 -9.30 6.73 22.97
C ARG A 379 -9.48 7.97 23.85
N ARG A 380 -8.92 7.95 25.08
CA ARG A 380 -8.95 9.10 26.00
C ARG A 380 -8.10 10.26 25.51
N ALA A 381 -6.91 9.98 24.97
CA ALA A 381 -6.02 11.00 24.43
C ALA A 381 -6.71 11.77 23.30
N PHE A 382 -7.26 11.06 22.32
CA PHE A 382 -8.04 11.66 21.23
C PHE A 382 -9.13 12.60 21.75
N GLY A 383 -9.98 12.13 22.67
CA GLY A 383 -11.05 12.94 23.26
C GLY A 383 -10.56 14.17 24.04
N ARG A 384 -9.40 14.08 24.71
CA ARG A 384 -8.82 15.19 25.47
C ARG A 384 -8.12 16.23 24.59
N ILE A 385 -7.64 15.84 23.42
CA ILE A 385 -6.96 16.74 22.48
C ILE A 385 -7.96 17.69 21.81
N LEU A 386 -9.15 17.20 21.47
CA LEU A 386 -10.22 17.97 20.81
C LEU A 386 -10.50 19.30 21.50
N LEU A 387 -10.75 20.35 20.73
CA LEU A 387 -11.33 21.60 21.25
C LEU A 387 -12.66 21.32 21.94
N ARG A 388 -12.95 22.08 22.98
CA ARG A 388 -14.26 22.07 23.64
C ARG A 388 -15.21 23.02 22.90
N PRO A 389 -16.53 22.78 22.94
CA PRO A 389 -17.51 23.67 22.31
C PRO A 389 -17.39 25.15 22.76
N GLU A 390 -17.00 25.39 24.02
CA GLU A 390 -16.81 26.74 24.55
C GLU A 390 -15.54 27.42 24.02
N GLU A 391 -14.51 26.64 23.71
CA GLU A 391 -13.25 27.11 23.11
C GLU A 391 -13.43 27.40 21.62
N MET A 392 -14.33 26.66 20.94
CA MET A 392 -14.64 26.82 19.51
C MET A 392 -15.08 28.23 19.14
N ALA A 393 -15.85 28.90 20.01
CA ALA A 393 -16.31 30.27 19.74
C ALA A 393 -15.15 31.28 19.58
N GLN A 394 -13.99 30.99 20.17
CA GLN A 394 -12.79 31.82 20.10
C GLN A 394 -11.82 31.38 18.99
N ALA A 395 -12.06 30.21 18.38
CA ALA A 395 -11.19 29.57 17.41
C ALA A 395 -11.00 30.38 16.12
N LEU A 396 -11.98 31.23 15.75
CA LEU A 396 -11.86 32.15 14.61
C LEU A 396 -10.66 33.12 14.76
N ALA A 397 -10.32 33.51 16.00
CA ALA A 397 -9.18 34.39 16.25
C ALA A 397 -7.82 33.68 16.04
N TRP A 398 -7.82 32.35 15.89
CA TRP A 398 -6.60 31.57 15.71
C TRP A 398 -6.24 31.36 14.24
N ILE A 399 -7.15 31.68 13.31
CA ILE A 399 -6.91 31.53 11.86
C ILE A 399 -5.65 32.33 11.48
N GLY A 400 -4.67 31.63 10.90
CA GLY A 400 -3.37 32.19 10.52
C GLY A 400 -2.42 32.49 11.68
N ALA A 401 -2.80 32.20 12.92
CA ALA A 401 -1.90 32.30 14.07
C ALA A 401 -0.89 31.14 14.07
N ASP A 402 0.29 31.40 14.61
CA ASP A 402 1.28 30.36 14.90
C ASP A 402 0.72 29.42 15.98
N ASP A 403 0.55 28.16 15.60
CA ASP A 403 0.05 27.09 16.47
C ASP A 403 1.17 26.28 17.15
N GLY A 404 2.43 26.62 16.85
CA GLY A 404 3.61 25.96 17.41
C GLY A 404 3.78 24.52 16.94
N LEU A 405 3.16 24.14 15.82
CA LEU A 405 3.29 22.81 15.19
C LEU A 405 4.05 22.86 13.86
N GLY A 406 4.61 24.00 13.46
CA GLY A 406 5.29 24.14 12.17
C GLY A 406 6.44 23.15 11.96
N ASP A 407 7.16 22.79 13.02
CA ASP A 407 8.22 21.78 13.03
C ASP A 407 7.73 20.34 12.74
N TRP A 408 6.41 20.08 12.76
CA TRP A 408 5.84 18.77 12.50
C TRP A 408 5.50 18.53 11.02
N PHE A 409 5.33 19.58 10.22
CA PHE A 409 4.83 19.49 8.84
C PHE A 409 5.97 19.47 7.79
N GLY A 410 7.23 19.29 8.22
CA GLY A 410 8.40 19.51 7.39
C GLY A 410 8.67 21.00 7.13
N GLN A 411 9.88 21.34 6.69
CA GLN A 411 10.13 22.66 6.12
C GLN A 411 9.69 22.62 4.65
N GLU A 412 8.93 23.62 4.19
CA GLU A 412 8.75 23.86 2.75
C GLU A 412 10.13 24.26 2.21
N GLU A 413 10.86 23.34 1.58
CA GLU A 413 12.00 23.67 0.71
C GLU A 413 11.54 23.95 -0.72
#